data_AF-A0A7G3GAW4-F1
#
_entry.id   AF-A0A7G3GAW4-F1
#
_cell.length_a   1.000
_cell.length_b   1.000
_cell.length_c   1.000
_cell.angle_alpha   90.00
_cell.angle_beta   90.00
_cell.angle_gamma   90.00
#
_symmetry.space_group_name_H-M   'P 1'
#
loop_
_entity.id
_entity.type
_entity.pdbx_description
1 polymer ?
#
loop_
_entity_poly.entity_id
_entity_poly.type
_entity_poly.pdbx_seq_one_letter_code
_entity_poly.pdbx_strand_id
1 'polypeptide(L)'
;MRAHWGVENQLHWVLDMAFDEDSLRYREGNSAANMSIIRDSGLNLVSAEKTAKVGVKIKCLKAGWNDDDLLLVVTGQAPVGEGKT
;
A
#
# COMPACT_ATOMS: atom_id res chain seq x y z
N MET A 1 -21.46 9.88 17.73
CA MET A 1 -20.02 9.84 17.44
C MET A 1 -19.57 8.39 17.33
N ARG A 2 -19.43 7.87 16.11
CA ARG A 2 -19.01 6.49 15.78
C ARG A 2 -18.08 6.42 14.55
N ALA A 3 -17.73 7.57 13.97
CA ALA A 3 -16.93 7.66 12.75
C ALA A 3 -15.45 7.31 12.98
N HIS A 4 -14.93 7.52 14.20
CA HIS A 4 -13.54 7.26 14.55
C HIS A 4 -13.17 5.77 14.45
N TRP A 5 -14.05 4.86 14.93
CA TRP A 5 -13.84 3.42 14.83
C TRP A 5 -13.92 2.88 13.39
N GLY A 6 -14.73 3.49 12.52
CA GLY A 6 -14.85 3.04 11.13
C GLY A 6 -13.58 3.28 10.32
N VAL A 7 -12.92 4.42 10.54
CA VAL A 7 -11.67 4.79 9.87
C VAL A 7 -10.51 3.92 10.35
N GLU A 8 -10.40 3.70 11.65
CA GLU A 8 -9.32 2.88 12.24
C GLU A 8 -9.48 1.40 11.87
N ASN A 9 -10.71 0.89 11.80
CA ASN A 9 -10.97 -0.51 11.46
C ASN A 9 -10.76 -0.83 9.96
N GLN A 10 -10.96 0.15 9.06
CA GLN A 10 -10.66 -0.02 7.62
C GLN A 10 -9.17 0.07 7.33
N LEU A 11 -8.47 0.98 8.03
CA LEU A 11 -7.02 1.12 7.96
C LEU A 11 -6.33 -0.15 8.47
N HIS A 12 -6.73 -0.66 9.63
CA HIS A 12 -6.14 -1.85 10.24
C HIS A 12 -6.36 -3.12 9.38
N TRP A 13 -7.55 -3.31 8.81
CA TRP A 13 -7.82 -4.44 7.91
C TRP A 13 -6.97 -4.42 6.63
N VAL A 14 -6.67 -3.23 6.10
CA VAL A 14 -5.80 -3.10 4.93
C VAL A 14 -4.34 -3.34 5.31
N LEU A 15 -3.90 -2.87 6.48
CA LEU A 15 -2.56 -3.09 7.00
C LEU A 15 -2.28 -4.58 7.23
N ASP A 16 -3.18 -5.27 7.91
CA ASP A 16 -3.07 -6.72 8.17
C ASP A 16 -3.08 -7.53 6.87
N MET A 17 -3.94 -7.18 5.90
CA MET A 17 -4.14 -8.01 4.71
C MET A 17 -3.19 -7.70 3.54
N ALA A 18 -2.59 -6.50 3.50
CA ALA A 18 -1.66 -6.10 2.44
C ALA A 18 -0.18 -6.12 2.86
N PHE A 19 0.11 -5.99 4.16
CA PHE A 19 1.49 -5.89 4.68
C PHE A 19 1.83 -6.90 5.79
N ASP A 20 0.96 -7.91 5.99
CA ASP A 20 1.18 -9.07 6.86
C ASP A 20 1.70 -8.67 8.26
N GLU A 21 1.04 -7.68 8.86
CA GLU A 21 1.47 -7.06 10.12
C GLU A 21 1.59 -8.04 11.28
N ASP A 22 0.63 -8.94 11.40
CA ASP A 22 0.55 -9.91 12.49
C ASP A 22 1.69 -10.95 12.47
N SER A 23 2.33 -11.17 11.30
CA SER A 23 3.47 -12.09 11.19
C SER A 23 4.81 -11.44 11.54
N LEU A 24 4.90 -10.10 11.45
CA LEU A 24 6.12 -9.34 11.70
C LEU A 24 6.29 -9.07 13.19
N ARG A 25 7.04 -9.95 13.86
CA ARG A 25 7.47 -9.74 15.25
C ARG A 25 8.48 -8.60 15.34
N TYR A 26 8.01 -7.38 15.59
CA TYR A 26 8.84 -6.23 15.95
C TYR A 26 9.50 -6.47 17.31
N ARG A 27 10.75 -6.95 17.29
CA ARG A 27 11.48 -7.37 18.50
C ARG A 27 12.43 -6.32 19.07
N GLU A 28 12.60 -5.16 18.41
CA GLU A 28 13.68 -4.25 18.78
C GLU A 28 13.34 -2.75 18.56
N GLY A 29 13.65 -1.94 19.57
CA GLY A 29 13.65 -0.47 19.50
C GLY A 29 12.35 0.16 18.98
N ASN A 30 12.49 1.12 18.05
CA ASN A 30 11.39 1.88 17.45
C ASN A 30 10.77 1.19 16.21
N SER A 31 11.01 -0.11 16.01
CA SER A 31 10.62 -0.81 14.79
C SER A 31 9.11 -0.76 14.51
N ALA A 32 8.28 -0.83 15.54
CA ALA A 32 6.82 -0.73 15.40
C ALA A 32 6.38 0.66 14.88
N ALA A 33 6.96 1.74 15.43
CA ALA A 33 6.66 3.10 15.00
C ALA A 33 7.15 3.36 13.56
N ASN A 34 8.37 2.92 13.24
CA ASN A 34 8.92 3.05 11.89
C ASN A 34 8.05 2.33 10.85
N MET A 35 7.60 1.11 11.18
CA MET A 35 6.75 0.33 10.28
C MET A 35 5.36 0.92 10.14
N SER A 36 4.79 1.51 11.19
CA SER A 36 3.55 2.25 11.11
C SER A 36 3.65 3.39 10.08
N ILE A 37 4.74 4.18 10.13
CA ILE A 37 4.99 5.28 9.17
C ILE A 37 5.17 4.77 7.74
N ILE A 38 5.97 3.71 7.54
CA ILE A 38 6.22 3.13 6.22
C ILE A 38 4.91 2.63 5.60
N ARG A 39 4.10 1.94 6.39
CA ARG A 39 2.83 1.39 5.92
C ARG A 39 1.80 2.45 5.60
N ASP A 40 1.69 3.49 6.43
CA ASP A 40 0.82 4.63 6.15
C ASP A 40 1.24 5.32 4.85
N SER A 41 2.55 5.53 4.66
CA SER A 41 3.11 6.09 3.43
C SER A 41 2.78 5.23 2.20
N GLY A 42 2.98 3.91 2.30
CA GLY A 42 2.66 2.97 1.22
C GLY A 42 1.17 2.94 0.88
N LEU A 43 0.31 2.95 1.90
CA LEU A 43 -1.14 3.00 1.70
C LEU A 43 -1.58 4.28 1.00
N ASN A 44 -1.01 5.42 1.39
CA ASN A 44 -1.30 6.71 0.77
C ASN A 44 -0.92 6.71 -0.72
N LEU A 45 0.24 6.15 -1.08
CA LEU A 45 0.67 6.01 -2.48
C LEU A 45 -0.27 5.10 -3.29
N VAL A 46 -0.60 3.92 -2.76
CA VAL A 46 -1.50 2.97 -3.44
C VAL A 46 -2.92 3.52 -3.59
N SER A 47 -3.38 4.32 -2.62
CA SER A 47 -4.69 4.97 -2.66
C SER A 47 -4.73 6.15 -3.63
N ALA A 48 -3.58 6.80 -3.85
CA ALA A 48 -3.45 7.90 -4.82
C ALA A 48 -3.43 7.39 -6.28
N GLU A 49 -3.03 6.14 -6.51
CA GLU A 49 -3.13 5.48 -7.82
C GLU A 49 -4.62 5.30 -8.19
N LYS A 50 -5.04 5.76 -9.38
CA LYS A 50 -6.46 5.75 -9.82
C LYS A 50 -6.72 5.00 -11.13
N THR A 51 -5.67 4.51 -11.78
CA THR A 51 -5.76 3.81 -13.07
C THR A 51 -6.41 2.44 -12.88
N ALA A 52 -6.03 1.71 -11.84
CA ALA A 52 -6.61 0.43 -11.50
C ALA A 52 -7.88 0.61 -10.63
N LYS A 53 -9.05 0.23 -11.17
CA LYS A 53 -10.34 0.22 -10.46
C LYS A 53 -10.53 -1.04 -9.62
N VAL A 54 -9.55 -1.36 -8.78
CA VAL A 54 -9.52 -2.54 -7.90
C VAL A 54 -9.21 -2.13 -6.47
N GLY A 55 -9.48 -3.02 -5.51
CA GLY A 55 -9.18 -2.77 -4.09
C GLY A 55 -7.68 -2.67 -3.81
N VAL A 56 -7.32 -1.99 -2.71
CA VAL A 56 -5.93 -1.72 -2.28
C VAL A 56 -5.06 -2.98 -2.28
N LYS A 57 -5.57 -4.10 -1.75
CA LYS A 57 -4.84 -5.38 -1.74
C LYS A 57 -4.40 -5.83 -3.13
N ILE A 58 -5.28 -5.74 -4.12
CA ILE A 58 -4.95 -6.15 -5.49
C ILE A 58 -3.93 -5.18 -6.09
N LYS A 59 -4.04 -3.88 -5.82
CA LYS A 59 -3.03 -2.91 -6.26
C LYS A 59 -1.65 -3.20 -5.67
N CYS A 60 -1.57 -3.52 -4.38
CA CYS A 60 -0.31 -3.94 -3.77
C CYS A 60 0.25 -5.22 -4.43
N LEU A 61 -0.59 -6.22 -4.72
CA LEU A 61 -0.15 -7.44 -5.41
C LEU A 61 0.36 -7.14 -6.83
N LYS A 62 -0.33 -6.28 -7.59
CA LYS A 62 0.12 -5.86 -8.93
C LYS A 62 1.47 -5.15 -8.85
N ALA A 63 1.61 -4.19 -7.95
CA ALA A 63 2.88 -3.50 -7.72
C ALA A 63 3.99 -4.44 -7.20
N GLY A 64 3.64 -5.52 -6.49
CA GLY A 64 4.60 -6.52 -6.05
C GLY A 64 5.02 -7.52 -7.13
N TRP A 65 4.26 -7.63 -8.23
CA TRP A 65 4.51 -8.59 -9.32
C TRP A 65 4.94 -7.94 -10.64
N ASN A 66 4.77 -6.63 -10.78
CA ASN A 66 5.05 -5.89 -12.01
C ASN A 66 5.69 -4.53 -11.70
N ASP A 67 6.89 -4.31 -12.24
CA ASP A 67 7.66 -3.08 -12.06
C ASP A 67 6.95 -1.84 -12.63
N ASP A 68 6.15 -2.00 -13.68
CA ASP A 68 5.36 -0.90 -14.25
C ASP A 68 4.26 -0.43 -13.30
N ASP A 69 3.57 -1.37 -12.66
CA ASP A 69 2.56 -1.07 -11.64
C ASP A 69 3.24 -0.48 -10.39
N LEU A 70 4.44 -0.94 -10.03
CA LEU A 70 5.25 -0.38 -8.94
C LEU A 70 5.67 1.07 -9.23
N LEU A 71 6.23 1.32 -10.41
CA LEU A 71 6.64 2.65 -10.86
C LEU A 71 5.46 3.62 -10.86
N LEU A 72 4.30 3.18 -11.35
CA LEU A 72 3.09 3.97 -11.32
C LEU A 72 2.68 4.35 -9.90
N VAL A 73 2.73 3.40 -8.95
CA VAL A 73 2.36 3.67 -7.54
C VAL A 73 3.37 4.60 -6.87
N VAL A 74 4.67 4.40 -7.09
CA VAL A 74 5.74 5.14 -6.38
C VAL A 74 5.96 6.54 -6.98
N THR A 75 5.86 6.68 -8.31
CA THR A 75 6.19 7.93 -9.01
C THR A 75 4.95 8.70 -9.47
N GLY A 76 3.78 8.06 -9.50
CA GLY A 76 2.56 8.62 -10.08
C GLY A 76 2.58 8.74 -11.61
N GLN A 77 3.63 8.24 -12.28
CA GLN A 77 3.78 8.30 -13.72
C GLN A 77 3.48 6.93 -14.32
N ALA A 78 2.65 6.90 -15.35
CA ALA A 78 2.46 5.68 -16.13
C ALA A 78 3.80 5.26 -16.74
N PRO A 79 4.08 3.95 -16.84
CA PRO A 79 5.29 3.47 -17.49
C PRO A 79 5.37 4.08 -18.88
N VAL A 80 6.55 4.62 -19.19
CA VAL A 80 6.85 5.12 -20.53
C VAL A 80 6.82 3.89 -21.42
N GLY A 81 5.69 3.67 -22.10
CA GLY A 81 5.54 2.53 -22.98
C GLY A 81 6.70 2.54 -23.96
N GLU A 82 7.56 1.53 -23.88
CA GLU A 82 8.44 1.22 -24.98
C GLU A 82 7.55 1.06 -26.21
N GLY A 83 7.82 1.89 -27.21
CA GLY A 83 6.99 2.00 -28.40
C GLY A 83 6.71 0.61 -28.96
N LYS A 84 5.43 0.34 -29.20
CA LYS A 84 5.02 -0.72 -30.13
C LYS A 84 5.85 -0.58 -31.40
N THR A 85 6.64 -1.60 -31.70
CA THR A 85 7.00 -1.99 -33.06
C THR A 85 6.31 -3.29 -33.37
#